data_AF-A0AA37TZE4-F1
#
_entry.id   AF-A0AA37TZE4-F1
#
_cell.length_a   1.000
_cell.length_b   1.000
_cell.length_c   1.000
_cell.angle_alpha   90.00
_cell.angle_beta   90.00
_cell.angle_gamma   90.00
#
_symmetry.space_group_name_H-M   'P 1'
#
loop_
_entity.id
_entity.type
_entity.pdbx_description
1 polymer ?
#
loop_
_entity_poly.entity_id
_entity_poly.type
_entity_poly.pdbx_seq_one_letter_code
_entity_poly.pdbx_strand_id
1 'polypeptide(L)'
;MGKAWSVEAVAGRLGITTRTLHYYEEVGLIPPVQRTPGGHRMYDEATIARLEQILRLRDVLGYTLQEIRQVMDVEDVLQGYRAQLEAGVEPEVRMDILEHSIQLLETVVAHIDEKVERLEAMRQRYRERLARIEEKLAKHRKEVDEGE
;
A
#
# COMPACT_ATOMS: atom_id res chain seq x y z
N MET A 1 19.00 20.96 -9.18
CA MET A 1 19.18 19.74 -8.37
C MET A 1 18.15 19.78 -7.27
N GLY A 2 17.24 18.80 -7.24
CA GLY A 2 16.27 18.66 -6.16
C GLY A 2 16.97 18.38 -4.83
N LYS A 3 16.29 18.69 -3.72
CA LYS A 3 16.79 18.36 -2.39
C LYS A 3 16.92 16.83 -2.27
N ALA A 4 18.00 16.37 -1.65
CA ALA A 4 18.24 14.96 -1.35
C ALA A 4 18.51 14.82 0.15
N TRP A 5 18.04 13.72 0.74
CA TRP A 5 18.08 13.46 2.18
C TRP A 5 18.92 12.23 2.49
N SER A 6 19.62 12.24 3.62
CA SER A 6 20.35 11.05 4.09
C SER A 6 19.39 9.95 4.53
N VAL A 7 19.90 8.72 4.60
CA VAL A 7 19.14 7.55 5.06
C VAL A 7 18.57 7.74 6.47
N GLU A 8 19.30 8.40 7.39
CA GLU A 8 18.85 8.68 8.76
C GLU A 8 17.70 9.70 8.77
N ALA A 9 17.80 10.73 7.95
CA ALA A 9 16.76 11.75 7.84
C ALA A 9 15.44 11.16 7.29
N VAL A 10 15.54 10.30 6.27
CA VAL A 10 14.37 9.62 5.70
C VAL A 10 13.79 8.60 6.68
N ALA A 11 14.63 7.79 7.32
CA ALA A 11 14.21 6.84 8.34
C ALA A 11 13.44 7.53 9.47
N GLY A 12 13.98 8.65 9.99
CA GLY A 12 13.32 9.46 11.01
C GLY A 12 12.00 10.07 10.53
N ARG A 13 11.96 10.64 9.31
CA ARG A 13 10.74 11.23 8.72
C ARG A 13 9.63 10.20 8.56
N LEU A 14 9.97 8.99 8.12
CA LEU A 14 9.01 7.94 7.78
C LEU A 14 8.73 6.96 8.93
N GLY A 15 9.38 7.13 10.08
CA GLY A 15 9.19 6.26 11.24
C GLY A 15 9.62 4.80 10.99
N ILE A 16 10.60 4.58 10.13
CA ILE A 16 11.12 3.24 9.80
C ILE A 16 12.61 3.15 10.10
N THR A 17 13.14 1.92 10.18
CA THR A 17 14.57 1.73 10.38
C THR A 17 15.35 1.96 9.09
N THR A 18 16.62 2.36 9.21
CA THR A 18 17.54 2.40 8.06
C THR A 18 17.69 1.02 7.42
N ARG A 19 17.60 -0.07 8.20
CA ARG A 19 17.57 -1.45 7.71
C ARG A 19 16.37 -1.71 6.79
N THR A 20 15.19 -1.15 7.11
CA THR A 20 14.00 -1.25 6.26
C THR A 20 14.21 -0.55 4.92
N LEU A 21 14.79 0.65 4.93
CA LEU A 21 15.14 1.38 3.70
C LEU A 21 16.12 0.61 2.82
N HIS A 22 17.18 0.05 3.42
CA HIS A 22 18.15 -0.78 2.70
C HIS A 22 17.50 -2.02 2.11
N TYR A 23 16.64 -2.67 2.89
CA TYR A 23 15.96 -3.86 2.44
C TYR A 23 15.01 -3.56 1.27
N TYR A 24 14.25 -2.46 1.30
CA TYR A 24 13.41 -2.06 0.18
C TYR A 24 14.19 -1.75 -1.10
N GLU A 25 15.39 -1.17 -0.99
CA GLU A 25 16.29 -1.02 -2.15
C GLU A 25 16.81 -2.38 -2.62
N GLU A 26 17.26 -3.25 -1.71
CA GLU A 26 17.83 -4.56 -2.01
C GLU A 26 16.85 -5.47 -2.75
N VAL A 27 15.59 -5.50 -2.31
CA VAL A 27 14.55 -6.25 -3.00
C VAL A 27 14.00 -5.49 -4.21
N GLY A 28 14.48 -4.29 -4.52
CA GLY A 28 14.01 -3.50 -5.67
C GLY A 28 12.57 -3.02 -5.53
N LEU A 29 12.07 -2.82 -4.31
CA LEU A 29 10.82 -2.10 -4.08
C LEU A 29 10.99 -0.59 -4.33
N ILE A 30 12.20 -0.07 -4.13
CA ILE A 30 12.60 1.28 -4.57
C ILE A 30 13.80 1.16 -5.51
N PRO A 31 13.97 2.08 -6.46
CA PRO A 31 15.14 2.08 -7.34
C PRO A 31 16.44 2.31 -6.55
N PRO A 32 17.60 1.91 -7.11
CA PRO A 32 18.90 2.23 -6.53
C PRO A 32 19.04 3.73 -6.29
N VAL A 33 19.39 4.11 -5.07
CA VAL A 33 19.46 5.53 -4.70
C VAL A 33 20.85 6.11 -4.95
N GLN A 34 20.91 7.42 -5.16
CA GLN A 34 22.19 8.11 -5.34
C GLN A 34 23.07 7.97 -4.10
N ARG A 35 24.38 8.04 -4.29
CA ARG A 35 25.36 7.98 -3.21
C ARG A 35 26.20 9.24 -3.18
N THR A 36 26.55 9.70 -1.98
CA THR A 36 27.57 10.75 -1.80
C THR A 36 28.94 10.21 -2.21
N PRO A 37 29.95 11.08 -2.42
CA PRO A 37 31.34 10.64 -2.64
C PRO A 37 31.88 9.73 -1.52
N GLY A 38 31.39 9.89 -0.29
CA GLY A 38 31.71 9.02 0.85
C GLY A 38 30.92 7.71 0.90
N GLY A 39 30.08 7.42 -0.09
CA GLY A 39 29.33 6.16 -0.20
C GLY A 39 27.98 6.12 0.52
N HIS A 40 27.54 7.22 1.15
CA HIS A 40 26.27 7.29 1.87
C HIS A 40 25.08 7.46 0.93
N ARG A 41 23.96 6.77 1.21
CA ARG A 41 22.72 6.83 0.42
C ARG A 41 22.02 8.17 0.55
N MET A 42 21.53 8.68 -0.58
CA MET A 42 20.80 9.93 -0.74
C MET A 42 19.50 9.68 -1.48
N TYR A 43 18.39 10.02 -0.83
CA TYR A 43 17.04 9.82 -1.33
C TYR A 43 16.51 11.15 -1.85
N ASP A 44 15.92 11.18 -3.04
CA ASP A 44 15.21 12.35 -3.55
C ASP A 44 13.73 12.33 -3.18
N GLU A 45 12.99 13.39 -3.52
CA GLU A 45 11.58 13.51 -3.16
C GLU A 45 10.73 12.42 -3.85
N ALA A 46 11.08 12.01 -5.08
CA ALA A 46 10.37 10.95 -5.80
C ALA A 46 10.51 9.60 -5.07
N THR A 47 11.71 9.29 -4.58
CA THR A 47 11.95 8.08 -3.79
C THR A 47 11.20 8.15 -2.45
N ILE A 48 11.13 9.32 -1.82
CA ILE A 48 10.37 9.50 -0.57
C ILE A 48 8.88 9.31 -0.82
N ALA A 49 8.31 9.88 -1.88
CA ALA A 49 6.90 9.68 -2.23
C ALA A 49 6.58 8.20 -2.50
N ARG A 50 7.47 7.49 -3.20
CA ARG A 50 7.38 6.04 -3.40
C ARG A 50 7.40 5.28 -2.08
N LEU A 51 8.30 5.63 -1.17
CA LEU A 51 8.36 5.03 0.16
C LEU A 51 7.08 5.28 0.95
N GLU A 52 6.54 6.49 0.95
CA GLU A 52 5.27 6.81 1.62
C GLU A 52 4.11 5.95 1.07
N GLN A 53 4.08 5.68 -0.24
CA GLN A 53 3.09 4.79 -0.86
C GLN A 53 3.25 3.34 -0.42
N ILE A 54 4.49 2.82 -0.43
CA ILE A 54 4.80 1.47 0.07
C ILE A 54 4.34 1.31 1.53
N LEU A 55 4.59 2.32 2.37
CA LEU A 55 4.19 2.29 3.78
C LEU A 55 2.66 2.34 3.93
N ARG A 56 1.94 3.12 3.12
CA ARG A 56 0.47 3.11 3.12
C ARG A 56 -0.09 1.72 2.77
N LEU A 57 0.41 1.09 1.71
CA LEU A 57 -0.02 -0.25 1.30
C LEU A 57 0.26 -1.29 2.39
N ARG A 58 1.43 -1.21 3.02
CA ARG A 58 1.81 -2.10 4.13
C ARG A 58 0.95 -1.89 5.37
N ASP A 59 0.84 -0.65 5.84
CA ASP A 59 0.32 -0.34 7.18
C ASP A 59 -1.21 -0.21 7.20
N VAL A 60 -1.81 0.35 6.14
CA VAL A 60 -3.26 0.54 6.06
C VAL A 60 -3.96 -0.69 5.53
N LEU A 61 -3.42 -1.28 4.45
CA LEU A 61 -4.07 -2.40 3.78
C LEU A 61 -3.50 -3.78 4.20
N GLY A 62 -2.42 -3.80 4.98
CA GLY A 62 -1.80 -5.05 5.42
C GLY A 62 -1.19 -5.85 4.28
N TYR A 63 -0.72 -5.18 3.21
CA TYR A 63 -0.20 -5.87 2.05
C TYR A 63 1.15 -6.52 2.37
N THR A 64 1.34 -7.74 1.86
CA THR A 64 2.65 -8.39 1.81
C THR A 64 3.56 -7.64 0.84
N LEU A 65 4.88 -7.82 0.95
CA LEU A 65 5.81 -7.18 0.02
C LEU A 65 5.62 -7.61 -1.44
N GLN A 66 5.09 -8.82 -1.66
CA GLN A 66 4.75 -9.30 -3.00
C GLN A 66 3.56 -8.53 -3.58
N GLU A 67 2.49 -8.36 -2.80
CA GLU A 67 1.31 -7.58 -3.21
C GLU A 67 1.68 -6.09 -3.39
N ILE A 68 2.51 -5.54 -2.51
CA ILE A 68 3.03 -4.17 -2.67
C ILE A 68 3.78 -4.06 -4.00
N ARG A 69 4.65 -5.00 -4.32
CA ARG A 69 5.37 -4.99 -5.61
C ARG A 69 4.42 -4.97 -6.79
N GLN A 70 3.39 -5.83 -6.80
CA GLN A 70 2.41 -5.87 -7.88
C GLN A 70 1.73 -4.51 -8.09
N VAL A 71 1.34 -3.83 -7.01
CA VAL A 71 0.76 -2.48 -7.10
C VAL A 71 1.80 -1.48 -7.59
N MET A 72 3.03 -1.52 -7.06
CA MET A 72 4.07 -0.57 -7.46
C MET A 72 4.51 -0.76 -8.92
N ASP A 73 4.50 -1.98 -9.45
CA ASP A 73 4.80 -2.26 -10.85
C ASP A 73 3.73 -1.63 -11.78
N VAL A 74 2.45 -1.68 -11.37
CA VAL A 74 1.36 -0.98 -12.08
C VAL A 74 1.59 0.53 -12.05
N GLU A 75 1.91 1.09 -10.89
CA GLU A 75 2.18 2.52 -10.73
C GLU A 75 3.35 3.00 -11.59
N ASP A 76 4.40 2.18 -11.72
CA ASP A 76 5.55 2.46 -12.58
C ASP A 76 5.15 2.54 -14.07
N VAL A 77 4.27 1.63 -14.52
CA VAL A 77 3.74 1.67 -15.90
C VAL A 77 2.86 2.90 -16.10
N LEU A 78 1.95 3.19 -15.16
CA LEU A 78 1.06 4.36 -15.23
C LEU A 78 1.84 5.68 -15.23
N GLN A 79 2.93 5.77 -14.47
CA GLN A 79 3.83 6.92 -14.49
C GLN A 79 4.49 7.08 -15.86
N GLY A 80 4.95 5.99 -16.47
CA GLY A 80 5.50 5.99 -17.83
C GLY A 80 4.48 6.46 -18.87
N TYR A 81 3.23 6.01 -18.75
CA TYR A 81 2.13 6.45 -19.62
C TYR A 81 1.79 7.91 -19.45
N ARG A 82 1.74 8.40 -18.22
CA ARG A 82 1.53 9.83 -17.96
C ARG A 82 2.59 10.68 -18.64
N ALA A 83 3.87 10.30 -18.54
CA ALA A 83 4.96 11.02 -19.19
C ALA A 83 4.83 11.03 -20.73
N GLN A 84 4.40 9.91 -21.34
CA GLN A 84 4.14 9.84 -22.78
C GLN A 84 2.98 10.76 -23.20
N LEU A 85 1.88 10.75 -22.44
CA LEU A 85 0.74 11.62 -22.69
C LEU A 85 1.12 13.11 -22.59
N GLU A 86 1.90 13.48 -21.56
CA GLU A 86 2.42 14.84 -21.37
C GLU A 86 3.37 15.28 -22.49
N ALA A 87 4.12 14.34 -23.08
CA ALA A 87 5.01 14.59 -24.21
C ALA A 87 4.28 14.76 -25.56
N GLY A 88 2.98 14.48 -25.63
CA GLY A 88 2.16 14.68 -26.82
C GLY A 88 2.27 13.55 -27.84
N VAL A 89 1.77 12.36 -27.49
CA VAL A 89 1.62 11.22 -28.41
C VAL A 89 0.46 11.39 -29.41
N GLU A 90 0.58 10.69 -30.55
CA GLU A 90 -0.44 10.57 -31.59
C GLU A 90 -1.79 10.04 -31.01
N PRO A 91 -2.93 10.42 -31.61
CA PRO A 91 -4.26 10.04 -31.09
C PRO A 91 -4.47 8.54 -30.91
N GLU A 92 -3.97 7.71 -31.82
CA GLU A 92 -4.10 6.25 -31.75
C GLU A 92 -3.33 5.70 -30.54
N VAL A 93 -2.08 6.13 -30.36
CA VAL A 93 -1.23 5.75 -29.22
C VAL A 93 -1.83 6.24 -27.90
N ARG A 94 -2.43 7.44 -27.90
CA ARG A 94 -3.14 7.98 -26.72
C ARG A 94 -4.28 7.06 -26.30
N MET A 95 -5.05 6.56 -27.25
CA MET A 95 -6.17 5.66 -26.97
C MET A 95 -5.67 4.34 -26.39
N ASP A 96 -4.65 3.73 -27.00
CA ASP A 96 -4.03 2.49 -26.52
C ASP A 96 -3.49 2.64 -25.08
N ILE A 97 -2.83 3.77 -24.79
CA ILE A 97 -2.33 4.09 -23.44
C ILE A 97 -3.48 4.15 -22.42
N LEU A 98 -4.58 4.83 -22.76
CA LEU A 98 -5.70 4.99 -21.83
C LEU A 98 -6.44 3.67 -21.62
N GLU A 99 -6.64 2.88 -22.67
CA GLU A 99 -7.25 1.55 -22.57
C GLU A 99 -6.42 0.62 -21.68
N HIS A 100 -5.10 0.58 -21.86
CA HIS A 100 -4.25 -0.23 -20.99
C HIS A 100 -4.18 0.33 -19.57
N SER A 101 -4.19 1.65 -19.38
CA SER A 101 -4.27 2.27 -18.06
C SER A 101 -5.52 1.83 -17.30
N ILE A 102 -6.66 1.70 -17.98
CA ILE A 102 -7.90 1.16 -17.40
C ILE A 102 -7.67 -0.28 -16.92
N GLN A 103 -7.13 -1.16 -17.77
CA GLN A 103 -6.90 -2.57 -17.42
C GLN A 103 -5.96 -2.74 -16.21
N LEU A 104 -4.91 -1.91 -16.14
CA LEU A 104 -3.98 -1.88 -15.02
C LEU A 104 -4.68 -1.45 -13.72
N LEU A 105 -5.51 -0.40 -13.78
CA LEU A 105 -6.27 0.08 -12.62
C LEU A 105 -7.34 -0.94 -12.19
N GLU A 106 -8.02 -1.58 -13.13
CA GLU A 106 -8.96 -2.67 -12.84
C GLU A 106 -8.29 -3.82 -12.09
N THR A 107 -7.04 -4.14 -12.44
CA THR A 107 -6.24 -5.17 -11.73
C THR A 107 -5.99 -4.77 -10.28
N VAL A 108 -5.62 -3.52 -10.02
CA VAL A 108 -5.37 -3.02 -8.65
C VAL A 108 -6.67 -2.97 -7.85
N VAL A 109 -7.75 -2.49 -8.46
CA VAL A 109 -9.08 -2.43 -7.83
C VAL A 109 -9.56 -3.83 -7.45
N ALA A 110 -9.48 -4.80 -8.36
CA ALA A 110 -9.89 -6.18 -8.09
C ALA A 110 -9.14 -6.80 -6.90
N HIS A 111 -7.85 -6.51 -6.75
CA HIS A 111 -7.07 -6.99 -5.62
C HIS A 111 -7.49 -6.36 -4.29
N ILE A 112 -7.85 -5.06 -4.30
CA ILE A 112 -8.41 -4.38 -3.13
C ILE A 112 -9.78 -4.97 -2.78
N ASP A 113 -10.65 -5.18 -3.77
CA ASP A 113 -12.00 -5.72 -3.57
C ASP A 113 -11.96 -7.11 -2.94
N GLU A 114 -11.06 -8.01 -3.40
CA GLU A 114 -10.87 -9.33 -2.80
C GLU A 114 -10.49 -9.24 -1.31
N LYS A 115 -9.70 -8.23 -0.92
CA LYS A 115 -9.37 -7.99 0.50
C LYS A 115 -10.54 -7.42 1.28
N VAL A 116 -11.29 -6.48 0.70
CA VAL A 116 -12.51 -5.95 1.30
C VAL A 116 -13.47 -7.09 1.61
N GLU A 117 -13.77 -7.95 0.63
CA GLU A 117 -14.66 -9.11 0.81
C GLU A 117 -14.19 -10.03 1.95
N ARG A 118 -12.89 -10.37 2.00
CA ARG A 118 -12.33 -11.18 3.08
C ARG A 118 -12.49 -10.53 4.45
N LEU A 119 -12.22 -9.24 4.55
CA LEU A 119 -12.34 -8.48 5.80
C LEU A 119 -13.80 -8.36 6.24
N GLU A 120 -14.72 -8.14 5.30
CA GLU A 120 -16.15 -8.08 5.58
C GLU A 120 -16.70 -9.43 6.05
N ALA A 121 -16.29 -10.52 5.43
CA ALA A 121 -16.63 -11.86 5.88
C ALA A 121 -16.09 -12.14 7.30
N MET A 122 -14.86 -11.71 7.60
CA MET A 122 -14.29 -11.83 8.94
C MET A 122 -15.08 -11.00 9.97
N ARG A 123 -15.39 -9.74 9.64
CA ARG A 123 -16.20 -8.83 10.46
C ARG A 123 -17.56 -9.45 10.78
N GLN A 124 -18.20 -10.05 9.78
CA GLN A 124 -19.51 -10.68 9.94
C GLN A 124 -19.46 -11.87 10.92
N ARG A 125 -18.46 -12.75 10.80
CA ARG A 125 -18.25 -13.86 11.76
C ARG A 125 -18.13 -13.37 13.21
N TYR A 126 -17.42 -12.26 13.44
CA TYR A 126 -17.30 -11.69 14.79
C TYR A 126 -18.61 -11.09 15.29
N ARG A 127 -19.38 -10.41 14.43
CA ARG A 127 -20.71 -9.88 14.80
C ARG A 127 -21.68 -10.98 15.21
N GLU A 128 -21.74 -12.07 14.46
CA GLU A 128 -22.59 -13.22 14.80
C GLU A 128 -22.18 -13.85 16.13
N ARG A 129 -20.86 -13.96 16.38
CA ARG A 129 -20.35 -14.48 17.65
C ARG A 129 -20.70 -13.56 18.82
N LEU A 130 -20.62 -12.24 18.62
CA LEU A 130 -21.02 -11.24 19.61
C LEU A 130 -22.50 -11.39 19.96
N ALA A 131 -23.38 -11.42 18.96
CA ALA A 131 -24.84 -11.57 19.16
C ALA A 131 -25.18 -12.84 19.96
N ARG A 132 -24.52 -13.97 19.66
CA ARG A 132 -24.71 -15.23 20.42
C ARG A 132 -24.29 -15.10 21.89
N ILE A 133 -23.25 -14.32 22.18
CA ILE A 133 -22.79 -14.11 23.56
C ILE A 133 -23.76 -13.17 24.29
N GLU A 134 -24.24 -12.13 23.64
CA GLU A 134 -25.23 -11.20 24.19
C GLU A 134 -26.55 -11.91 24.55
N GLU A 135 -27.03 -12.79 23.68
CA GLU A 135 -28.21 -13.62 23.94
C GLU A 135 -28.02 -14.53 25.16
N LYS A 136 -26.88 -15.23 25.23
CA LYS A 136 -26.54 -16.06 26.40
C LYS A 136 -26.47 -15.24 27.68
N LEU A 137 -25.86 -14.06 27.65
CA LEU A 137 -25.77 -13.18 28.81
C LEU A 137 -27.15 -12.71 29.27
N ALA A 138 -28.02 -12.31 28.33
CA ALA A 138 -29.39 -11.91 28.63
C ALA A 138 -30.18 -13.04 29.29
N LYS A 139 -30.00 -14.28 28.84
CA LYS A 139 -30.62 -15.45 29.47
C LYS A 139 -30.17 -15.65 30.92
N HIS A 140 -28.86 -15.65 31.18
CA HIS A 140 -28.34 -15.86 32.54
C HIS A 140 -28.68 -14.70 33.49
N ARG A 141 -28.79 -13.45 32.99
CA ARG A 141 -29.26 -12.32 33.82
C ARG A 141 -30.67 -12.54 34.34
N LYS A 142 -31.58 -13.01 33.49
CA LYS A 142 -32.94 -13.36 33.90
C LYS A 142 -32.96 -14.49 34.94
N GLU A 143 -32.11 -15.50 34.78
CA GLU A 143 -31.99 -16.60 35.74
C GLU A 143 -31.47 -16.12 37.12
N VAL A 144 -30.64 -15.07 37.16
CA VAL A 144 -30.19 -14.45 38.42
C VAL A 144 -31.29 -13.58 39.03
N ASP A 145 -31.96 -12.75 38.22
CA ASP A 145 -33.01 -11.83 38.69
C ASP A 145 -34.30 -12.55 39.15
N GLU A 146 -34.60 -13.74 38.62
CA GLU A 146 -35.75 -14.57 39.03
C GLU A 146 -35.43 -15.53 40.19
N GLY A 147 -34.17 -15.61 40.61
CA GLY A 147 -33.68 -16.48 41.69
C GLY A 147 -33.53 -15.81 43.07
N GLU A 148 -33.79 -14.49 43.15
CA GLU A 148 -33.89 -13.68 44.39
C GLU A 148 -35.35 -13.42 44.78
#